data_AF-A0A3C1YWP0-F1
#
_entry.id   AF-A0A3C1YWP0-F1
#
_cell.length_a   1.000
_cell.length_b   1.000
_cell.length_c   1.000
_cell.angle_alpha   90.00
_cell.angle_beta   90.00
_cell.angle_gamma   90.00
#
_symmetry.space_group_name_H-M   'P 1'
#
loop_
_entity.id
_entity.type
_entity.pdbx_description
1 polymer ?
#
loop_
_entity_poly.entity_id
_entity_poly.type
_entity_poly.pdbx_seq_one_letter_code
_entity_poly.pdbx_strand_id
1 'polypeptide(L)'
;FVSGFAGEQFALPAALESLRAMKKRPGSVHQQEIKLSAADPLNLAGVILPGPRIAAVPSNFVVFRDGLVVRTVTGRDAHDRQESPILEVARRDVRP
;
A
#
# COMPACT_ATOMS: atom_id res chain seq x y z
N PHE A 1 -6.03 13.67 -18.64
CA PHE A 1 -6.72 13.97 -17.39
C PHE A 1 -7.80 12.91 -17.20
N VAL A 2 -7.85 12.25 -16.04
CA VAL A 2 -8.95 11.31 -15.74
C VAL A 2 -10.12 12.17 -15.24
N SER A 3 -11.28 12.06 -15.86
CA SER A 3 -12.48 12.75 -15.40
C SER A 3 -13.11 11.94 -14.26
N GLY A 4 -13.00 12.40 -13.02
CA GLY A 4 -13.69 11.74 -11.91
C GLY A 4 -13.23 12.07 -10.50
N PHE A 5 -11.98 12.52 -10.29
CA PHE A 5 -11.49 12.88 -8.97
C PHE A 5 -11.04 14.35 -8.92
N ALA A 6 -11.71 15.15 -8.07
CA ALA A 6 -11.24 16.49 -7.72
C ALA A 6 -10.05 16.37 -6.77
N GLY A 7 -8.95 17.07 -7.08
CA GLY A 7 -7.71 17.05 -6.27
C GLY A 7 -6.63 16.06 -6.75
N GLU A 8 -6.72 15.53 -7.96
CA GLU A 8 -5.65 14.71 -8.54
C GLU A 8 -4.34 15.51 -8.64
N GLN A 9 -3.27 14.98 -8.02
CA GLN A 9 -1.93 15.49 -8.22
C GLN A 9 -1.32 14.84 -9.46
N PHE A 10 -0.98 15.66 -10.45
CA PHE A 10 -0.33 15.19 -11.66
C PHE A 10 1.18 15.21 -11.48
N ALA A 11 1.81 14.06 -11.70
CA ALA A 11 3.26 14.00 -11.78
C ALA A 11 3.73 14.49 -13.16
N LEU A 12 4.91 15.10 -13.20
CA LEU A 12 5.59 15.39 -14.47
C LEU A 12 5.84 14.07 -15.24
N PRO A 13 5.80 14.05 -16.59
CA PRO A 13 6.09 12.84 -17.37
C PRO A 13 7.41 12.15 -16.97
N ALA A 14 8.44 12.94 -16.65
CA ALA A 14 9.75 12.47 -16.19
C ALA A 14 9.70 11.67 -14.86
N ALA A 15 8.69 11.87 -14.02
CA ALA A 15 8.51 11.11 -12.78
C ALA A 15 8.20 9.63 -13.08
N LEU A 16 7.37 9.37 -14.11
CA LEU A 16 7.06 8.00 -14.53
C LEU A 16 8.29 7.30 -15.11
N GLU A 17 9.07 8.01 -15.92
CA GLU A 17 10.33 7.50 -16.46
C GLU A 17 11.33 7.15 -15.36
N SER A 18 11.45 8.04 -14.36
CA SER A 18 12.31 7.84 -13.18
C SER A 18 11.88 6.60 -12.38
N LEU A 19 10.59 6.45 -12.10
CA LEU A 19 10.04 5.27 -11.41
C LEU A 19 10.27 3.97 -12.19
N ARG A 20 10.11 4.00 -13.53
CA ARG A 20 10.41 2.84 -14.39
C ARG A 20 11.89 2.49 -14.38
N ALA A 21 12.77 3.49 -14.40
CA ALA A 21 14.21 3.29 -14.33
C ALA A 21 14.62 2.69 -12.97
N MET A 22 14.04 3.16 -11.86
CA MET A 22 14.23 2.58 -10.52
C MET A 22 13.81 1.12 -10.49
N LYS A 23 12.61 0.77 -10.97
CA LYS A 23 12.12 -0.62 -11.01
C LYS A 23 13.04 -1.57 -11.79
N LYS A 24 13.72 -1.08 -12.84
CA LYS A 24 14.63 -1.88 -13.67
C LYS A 24 16.02 -2.10 -13.05
N ARG A 25 16.40 -1.34 -12.02
CA ARG A 25 17.71 -1.49 -11.37
C ARG A 25 17.76 -2.81 -10.58
N PRO A 26 18.74 -3.70 -10.85
CA PRO A 26 18.93 -4.92 -10.07
C PRO A 26 19.10 -4.59 -8.58
N GLY A 27 18.36 -5.27 -7.70
CA GLY A 27 18.41 -5.02 -6.25
C GLY A 27 17.66 -3.78 -5.75
N SER A 28 16.98 -3.02 -6.63
CA SER A 28 16.19 -1.83 -6.24
C SER A 28 14.81 -2.16 -5.67
N VAL A 29 14.38 -3.43 -5.70
CA VAL A 29 13.21 -3.88 -4.96
C VAL A 29 13.65 -4.04 -3.50
N HIS A 30 13.76 -2.91 -2.82
CA HIS A 30 13.98 -2.93 -1.38
C HIS A 30 12.71 -3.49 -0.76
N GLN A 31 12.83 -4.60 -0.02
CA GLN A 31 11.79 -5.17 0.84
C GLN A 31 11.43 -4.22 2.01
N GLN A 32 11.58 -2.93 1.81
CA GLN A 32 11.31 -1.89 2.78
C GLN A 32 9.81 -1.82 3.00
N GLU A 33 9.42 -1.97 4.26
CA GLU A 33 8.06 -1.73 4.67
C GLU A 33 7.80 -0.23 4.81
N ILE A 34 6.73 0.25 4.18
CA ILE A 34 6.26 1.63 4.30
C ILE A 34 5.00 1.61 5.14
N LYS A 35 5.08 2.20 6.35
CA LYS A 35 3.92 2.39 7.22
C LYS A 35 3.24 3.71 6.90
N LEU A 36 2.00 3.65 6.45
CA LEU A 36 1.18 4.81 6.10
C LEU A 36 -0.03 4.90 7.04
N SER A 37 -0.42 6.12 7.43
CA SER A 37 -1.68 6.32 8.17
C SER A 37 -2.87 5.92 7.29
N ALA A 38 -3.87 5.26 7.87
CA ALA A 38 -5.09 4.93 7.13
C ALA A 38 -5.91 6.18 6.76
N ALA A 39 -5.67 7.30 7.45
CA ALA A 39 -6.30 8.59 7.17
C ALA A 39 -5.51 9.45 6.16
N ASP A 40 -4.35 8.98 5.68
CA ASP A 40 -3.56 9.70 4.68
C ASP A 40 -4.30 9.73 3.32
N PRO A 41 -4.35 10.87 2.61
CA PRO A 41 -4.93 10.93 1.27
C PRO A 41 -4.27 9.98 0.25
N LEU A 42 -3.02 9.58 0.48
CA LEU A 42 -2.30 8.60 -0.35
C LEU A 42 -2.66 7.15 -0.03
N ASN A 43 -3.51 6.89 0.98
CA ASN A 43 -3.99 5.55 1.28
C ASN A 43 -5.02 5.08 0.23
N LEU A 44 -4.53 4.38 -0.80
CA LEU A 44 -5.35 3.82 -1.88
C LEU A 44 -5.70 2.32 -1.67
N ALA A 45 -5.52 1.80 -0.46
CA ALA A 45 -5.86 0.42 -0.10
C ALA A 45 -7.38 0.18 -0.21
N GLY A 46 -7.78 -0.83 -0.98
CA GLY A 46 -9.19 -1.11 -1.28
C GLY A 46 -9.86 -0.08 -2.18
N VAL A 47 -9.07 0.81 -2.82
CA VAL A 47 -9.52 1.72 -3.89
C VAL A 47 -8.89 1.31 -5.21
N ILE A 48 -7.56 1.39 -5.31
CA ILE A 48 -6.79 0.96 -6.49
C ILE A 48 -6.03 -0.33 -6.20
N LEU A 49 -5.56 -0.49 -4.96
CA LEU A 49 -4.86 -1.71 -4.55
C LEU A 49 -5.87 -2.78 -4.12
N PRO A 50 -5.61 -4.05 -4.44
CA PRO A 50 -6.50 -5.15 -4.06
C PRO A 50 -6.61 -5.28 -2.54
N GLY A 51 -7.76 -5.75 -2.08
CA GLY A 51 -8.05 -5.98 -0.66
C GLY A 51 -9.15 -5.06 -0.11
N PRO A 52 -9.50 -5.23 1.17
CA PRO A 52 -10.54 -4.42 1.80
C PRO A 52 -10.07 -2.99 2.07
N ARG A 53 -11.01 -2.04 2.03
CA ARG A 53 -10.76 -0.66 2.43
C ARG A 53 -10.56 -0.58 3.95
N ILE A 54 -9.52 0.13 4.38
CA ILE A 54 -9.24 0.36 5.80
C ILE A 54 -9.92 1.65 6.25
N ALA A 55 -10.57 1.61 7.41
CA ALA A 55 -11.22 2.78 7.99
C ALA A 55 -10.19 3.89 8.25
N ALA A 56 -10.48 5.10 7.76
CA ALA A 56 -9.64 6.29 7.84
C ALA A 56 -9.63 6.90 9.26
N VAL A 57 -9.14 6.12 10.22
CA VAL A 57 -8.97 6.52 11.61
C VAL A 57 -7.47 6.76 11.86
N PRO A 58 -7.07 7.86 12.51
CA PRO A 58 -5.65 8.20 12.71
C PRO A 58 -4.82 7.14 13.44
N SER A 59 -5.46 6.28 14.25
CA SER A 59 -4.81 5.17 14.96
C SER A 59 -4.64 3.91 14.11
N ASN A 60 -5.21 3.88 12.90
CA ASN A 60 -5.06 2.78 11.97
C ASN A 60 -3.90 3.05 11.01
N PHE A 61 -3.15 2.02 10.66
CA PHE A 61 -2.05 2.09 9.71
C PHE A 61 -2.11 0.95 8.69
N VAL A 62 -1.60 1.23 7.49
CA VAL A 62 -1.41 0.25 6.42
C VAL A 62 0.08 0.13 6.17
N VAL A 63 0.58 -1.11 6.10
CA VAL A 63 1.98 -1.38 5.79
C VAL A 63 2.07 -1.95 4.39
N PHE A 64 2.85 -1.26 3.56
CA PHE A 64 3.10 -1.66 2.18
C PHE A 64 4.48 -2.29 2.04
N ARG A 65 4.59 -3.30 1.18
CA ARG A 65 5.85 -3.83 0.67
C ARG A 65 5.67 -4.04 -0.84
N ASP A 66 6.58 -3.48 -1.64
CA ASP A 66 6.53 -3.58 -3.10
C ASP A 66 5.20 -3.11 -3.72
N GLY A 67 4.56 -2.12 -3.09
CA GLY A 67 3.25 -1.59 -3.50
C GLY A 67 2.05 -2.46 -3.11
N LEU A 68 2.27 -3.58 -2.41
CA LEU A 68 1.22 -4.46 -1.89
C LEU A 68 1.01 -4.24 -0.40
N VAL A 69 -0.25 -4.33 0.04
CA VAL A 69 -0.58 -4.32 1.48
C VAL A 69 -0.15 -5.65 2.08
N VAL A 70 0.75 -5.61 3.06
CA VAL A 70 1.25 -6.81 3.76
C VAL A 70 0.75 -6.91 5.20
N ARG A 71 0.33 -5.79 5.80
CA ARG A 71 -0.17 -5.74 7.17
C ARG A 71 -1.05 -4.52 7.39
N THR A 72 -2.04 -4.65 8.25
CA THR A 72 -2.86 -3.54 8.75
C THR A 72 -2.76 -3.52 10.27
N VAL A 73 -2.72 -2.33 10.86
CA VAL A 73 -2.66 -2.14 12.31
C VAL A 73 -3.89 -1.34 12.68
N THR A 74 -4.75 -1.85 13.55
CA THR A 74 -5.87 -1.06 14.09
C THR A 74 -5.50 -0.49 15.45
N GLY A 75 -6.03 0.69 15.80
CA GLY A 75 -5.73 1.33 17.06
C GLY A 75 -6.07 0.50 18.31
N ARG A 76 -6.98 -0.48 18.19
CA ARG A 76 -7.28 -1.44 19.26
C ARG A 76 -6.22 -2.53 19.39
N ASP A 77 -5.60 -2.93 18.28
CA ASP A 77 -4.56 -3.98 18.25
C ASP A 77 -3.15 -3.44 18.52
N ALA A 78 -2.92 -2.13 18.36
CA ALA A 78 -1.62 -1.48 18.51
C ALA A 78 -1.06 -1.53 19.95
N HIS A 79 -1.94 -1.65 20.95
CA HIS A 79 -1.55 -1.82 22.35
C HIS A 79 -1.30 -3.29 22.75
N ASP A 80 -1.69 -4.24 21.90
CA ASP A 80 -1.81 -5.66 22.27
C ASP A 80 -0.78 -6.57 21.58
N ARG A 81 -0.01 -6.12 20.59
CA ARG A 81 0.94 -7.00 19.88
C ARG A 81 2.27 -6.34 19.48
N GLN A 82 3.32 -6.71 20.20
CA GLN A 82 4.67 -6.85 19.65
C GLN A 82 4.84 -8.09 18.74
N GLU A 83 3.78 -8.88 18.49
CA GLU A 83 3.86 -10.06 17.62
C GLU A 83 3.01 -9.90 16.36
N SER A 84 3.65 -10.09 15.20
CA SER A 84 3.04 -9.93 13.88
C SER A 84 1.98 -11.02 13.61
N PRO A 85 0.69 -10.69 13.39
CA PRO A 85 -0.18 -11.58 12.65
C PRO A 85 0.04 -11.30 11.16
N ILE A 86 0.78 -12.19 10.50
CA ILE A 86 0.86 -12.23 9.05
C ILE A 86 -0.53 -12.68 8.56
N LEU A 87 -1.34 -11.76 8.03
CA LEU A 87 -2.50 -12.17 7.24
C LEU A 87 -1.98 -12.64 5.88
N GLU A 88 -1.89 -13.96 5.72
CA GLU A 88 -1.65 -14.59 4.43
C GLU A 88 -2.87 -14.34 3.53
N VAL A 89 -2.75 -13.36 2.63
CA VAL A 89 -3.74 -13.13 1.59
C VAL A 89 -3.66 -14.29 0.61
N ALA A 90 -4.67 -15.13 0.66
CA ALA A 90 -4.82 -16.38 -0.07
C ALA A 90 -4.39 -16.29 -1.55
N ARG A 91 -3.41 -17.11 -1.92
CA ARG A 91 -3.19 -17.49 -3.31
C ARG A 91 -4.35 -18.36 -3.76
N ARG A 92 -5.25 -17.84 -4.59
CA ARG A 92 -6.21 -18.67 -5.32
C ARG A 92 -5.54 -19.22 -6.57
N ASP A 93 -5.31 -20.53 -6.53
CA ASP A 93 -5.40 -21.52 -7.61
C ASP A 93 -5.13 -21.05 -9.04
N VAL A 94 -3.89 -21.30 -9.50
CA VAL A 94 -3.67 -21.73 -10.89
C VAL A 94 -3.41 -23.24 -10.81
N ARG A 95 -4.41 -24.04 -11.18
CA ARG A 95 -4.24 -25.49 -11.37
C ARG A 95 -3.75 -25.78 -12.79
N PRO A 96 -2.98 -26.87 -12.98
CA PRO A 96 -2.22 -27.18 -14.20
C PRO A 96 -3.09 -27.59 -15.38
#